data_AF-A0A8D6YE69-F1
#
_entry.id   AF-A0A8D6YE69-F1
#
_cell.length_a   1.000
_cell.length_b   1.000
_cell.length_c   1.000
_cell.angle_alpha   90.00
_cell.angle_beta   90.00
_cell.angle_gamma   90.00
#
_symmetry.space_group_name_H-M   'P 1'
#
loop_
_entity.id
_entity.type
_entity.pdbx_description
1 polymer ?
#
loop_
_entity_poly.entity_id
_entity_poly.type
_entity_poly.pdbx_seq_one_letter_code
_entity_poly.pdbx_strand_id
1 'polypeptide(L)' 'MDGVSQSPAYYVALKQVGVPVELHLYAEGRQAFGLRAGALPIAQWPHLVETWLGTIGMLDAADAH' A
#
# COMPACT_ATOMS: atom_id res chain seq x y z
N MET A 1 -17.32 6.02 13.32
CA MET A 1 -16.12 5.68 14.13
C MET A 1 -14.98 5.53 13.15
N ASP A 2 -14.45 6.67 12.69
CA ASP A 2 -13.97 6.80 11.32
C ASP A 2 -12.51 7.23 11.25
N GLY A 3 -11.81 6.69 10.25
CA GLY A 3 -10.76 7.41 9.55
C GLY A 3 -9.47 6.62 9.35
N VAL A 4 -8.79 6.25 10.44
CA VAL A 4 -7.38 5.83 10.35
C VAL A 4 -7.08 4.52 11.06
N SER A 5 -7.75 4.21 12.18
CA SER A 5 -7.42 3.03 13.01
C SER A 5 -7.81 1.69 12.38
N GLN A 6 -8.65 1.70 11.34
CA GLN A 6 -9.13 0.47 10.69
C GLN A 6 -8.00 -0.22 9.91
N SER A 7 -7.20 0.52 9.14
CA SER A 7 -6.12 -0.06 8.34
C SER A 7 -5.02 -0.72 9.21
N PRO A 8 -4.53 -0.09 10.30
CA PRO A 8 -3.63 -0.74 11.25
C PRO A 8 -4.25 -1.97 11.93
N ALA A 9 -5.53 -1.91 12.34
CA ALA A 9 -6.20 -3.05 12.97
C ALA A 9 -6.29 -4.25 12.01
N TYR A 10 -6.64 -4.01 10.75
CA TYR A 10 -6.70 -5.05 9.73
C TYR A 10 -5.32 -5.59 9.39
N TYR A 11 -4.30 -4.74 9.30
CA TYR A 11 -2.91 -5.16 9.13
C TYR A 11 -2.46 -6.13 10.22
N VAL A 12 -2.73 -5.79 11.49
CA VAL A 12 -2.36 -6.65 12.63
C VAL A 12 -3.08 -8.00 12.54
N ALA A 13 -4.37 -8.01 12.21
CA ALA A 13 -5.13 -9.25 12.08
C ALA A 13 -4.56 -10.18 10.99
N LEU A 14 -4.22 -9.63 9.81
CA LEU A 14 -3.60 -10.39 8.72
C LEU A 14 -2.22 -10.94 9.09
N LYS A 15 -1.38 -10.11 9.74
CA LYS A 15 -0.06 -10.56 10.22
C LYS A 15 -0.16 -11.69 11.24
N GLN A 16 -1.14 -11.64 12.14
CA GLN A 16 -1.34 -12.68 13.16
C GLN A 16 -1.68 -14.05 12.58
N VAL A 17 -2.31 -14.10 11.40
CA VAL A 17 -2.66 -15.35 10.70
C VAL A 17 -1.66 -15.72 9.60
N GLY A 18 -0.50 -15.03 9.54
CA GLY A 18 0.57 -15.36 8.59
C GLY A 18 0.31 -14.93 7.15
N VAL A 19 -0.68 -14.08 6.89
CA VAL A 19 -0.94 -13.53 5.55
C VAL A 19 0.10 -12.45 5.23
N PRO A 20 0.79 -12.52 4.07
CA PRO A 20 1.67 -11.46 3.61
C PRO A 20 0.91 -10.14 3.46
N VAL A 21 1.39 -9.07 4.08
CA VAL A 21 0.73 -7.76 4.05
C VAL A 21 1.76 -6.64 4.25
N GLU A 22 1.55 -5.54 3.54
CA GLU A 22 2.33 -4.30 3.59
C GLU A 22 1.39 -3.11 3.81
N LEU A 23 1.77 -2.15 4.67
CA LEU A 23 0.96 -0.96 4.99
C LEU A 23 1.82 0.30 4.90
N HIS A 24 1.38 1.24 4.06
CA HIS A 24 1.99 2.57 3.91
C HIS A 24 1.06 3.65 4.47
N LEU A 25 1.54 4.39 5.47
CA LEU A 25 0.83 5.54 6.03
C LEU A 25 1.55 6.82 5.64
N TYR A 26 0.82 7.77 5.05
CA TYR A 26 1.36 9.04 4.60
C TYR A 26 0.90 10.17 5.53
N ALA A 27 1.84 11.04 5.91
CA ALA A 27 1.55 12.19 6.78
C ALA A 27 0.64 13.24 6.11
N GLU A 28 0.71 13.32 4.78
CA GLU A 28 0.00 14.28 3.97
C GLU A 28 -0.66 13.61 2.76
N GLY A 29 -1.85 14.06 2.42
CA GLY A 29 -2.63 13.55 1.29
C GLY A 29 -4.12 13.73 1.54
N ARG A 30 -4.86 14.14 0.50
CA ARG A 30 -6.32 14.16 0.60
C ARG A 30 -6.87 12.75 0.46
N GLN A 31 -7.99 12.49 1.12
CA GLN A 31 -8.79 11.29 0.93
C GLN A 31 -9.08 11.11 -0.58
N ALA A 32 -8.98 9.87 -1.06
CA ALA A 32 -9.13 9.51 -2.48
C ALA A 32 -8.10 10.19 -3.42
N PHE A 33 -6.81 10.13 -3.07
CA PHE A 33 -5.72 10.68 -3.90
C PHE A 33 -5.66 10.07 -5.33
N GLY A 34 -6.02 8.78 -5.48
CA GLY A 34 -6.02 8.09 -6.77
C GLY A 34 -4.61 7.94 -7.36
N LEU A 35 -4.51 7.93 -8.70
CA LEU A 35 -3.25 7.78 -9.46
C LEU A 35 -2.68 9.13 -9.95
N ARG A 36 -3.03 10.23 -9.29
CA ARG A 36 -2.58 11.55 -9.74
C ARG A 36 -1.09 11.73 -9.47
N ALA A 37 -0.34 12.12 -10.51
CA ALA A 37 1.02 12.61 -10.32
C ALA A 37 1.02 13.83 -9.39
N GLY A 38 2.05 13.94 -8.54
CA GLY A 38 2.18 15.02 -7.58
C GLY A 38 3.52 14.99 -6.86
N ALA A 39 3.84 16.08 -6.16
CA ALA A 39 5.09 16.21 -5.42
C ALA A 39 5.06 15.54 -4.03
N LEU A 40 3.88 15.12 -3.56
CA LEU A 40 3.75 14.44 -2.28
C LEU A 40 4.23 12.98 -2.38
N PRO A 41 4.83 12.41 -1.32
CA PRO A 41 5.30 11.01 -1.32
C PRO A 41 4.22 10.00 -1.71
N ILE A 42 2.96 10.28 -1.36
CA ILE A 42 1.82 9.42 -1.73
C ILE A 42 1.71 9.20 -3.24
N ALA A 43 2.18 10.11 -4.11
CA ALA A 43 2.11 9.91 -5.55
C ALA A 43 2.90 8.70 -6.08
N GLN A 44 3.83 8.15 -5.28
CA GLN A 44 4.64 6.98 -5.64
C GLN A 44 4.02 5.65 -5.18
N TRP A 45 2.86 5.67 -4.52
CA TRP A 45 2.21 4.45 -4.03
C TRP A 45 1.98 3.35 -5.09
N PRO A 46 1.73 3.63 -6.40
CA PRO A 46 1.55 2.58 -7.38
C PRO A 46 2.81 1.72 -7.58
N HIS A 47 3.98 2.35 -7.62
CA HIS A 47 5.26 1.63 -7.76
C HIS A 47 5.57 0.77 -6.53
N LEU A 48 5.21 1.25 -5.32
CA LEU A 48 5.32 0.45 -4.10
C LEU A 48 4.42 -0.79 -4.15
N VAL A 49 3.21 -0.68 -4.70
CA VAL A 49 2.32 -1.84 -4.87
C VAL A 49 2.90 -2.81 -5.90
N GLU A 50 3.40 -2.36 -7.04
CA GLU A 50 4.03 -3.24 -8.03
C GLU A 50 5.23 -4.00 -7.45
N THR A 51 6.08 -3.30 -6.69
CA THR A 51 7.21 -3.90 -5.98
C THR A 51 6.73 -4.97 -5.00
N TRP A 52 5.76 -4.65 -4.15
CA TRP A 52 5.22 -5.59 -3.17
C TRP A 52 4.56 -6.81 -3.84
N LEU A 53 3.79 -6.60 -4.91
CA LEU A 53 3.17 -7.68 -5.67
C LEU A 53 4.20 -8.64 -6.28
N GLY A 54 5.34 -8.11 -6.74
CA GLY A 54 6.48 -8.93 -7.14
C GLY A 54 7.05 -9.77 -5.98
N THR A 55 7.15 -9.19 -4.77
CA THR A 55 7.67 -9.93 -3.60
C THR A 55 6.79 -11.11 -3.15
N ILE A 56 5.49 -11.05 -3.42
CA ILE A 56 4.53 -12.13 -3.11
C ILE A 56 4.27 -13.05 -4.31
N GLY A 57 4.98 -12.86 -5.43
CA GLY A 57 4.87 -13.69 -6.62
C GLY A 57 3.58 -13.50 -7.42
N MET A 58 2.95 -12.32 -7.31
CA MET A 58 1.72 -12.00 -8.05
C MET A 58 1.99 -11.28 -9.38
N LEU A 59 3.15 -10.65 -9.51
CA LEU A 59 3.70 -10.12 -10.76
C LEU A 59 5.02 -10.84 -11.07
N ASP A 60 5.26 -11.16 -12.34
CA ASP A 60 6.56 -11.67 -12.78
C ASP A 60 7.59 -10.54 -12.84
N ALA A 61 8.87 -10.89 -12.77
CA ALA A 61 9.97 -9.91 -12.81
C ALA A 61 10.00 -9.03 -14.08
N ALA A 62 9.26 -9.40 -15.13
CA ALA A 62 9.12 -8.63 -16.36
C ALA A 62 8.00 -7.58 -16.30
N ASP A 63 7.10 -7.66 -15.32
CA ASP A 63 5.90 -6.81 -15.19
C ASP A 63 6.08 -5.65 -14.18
N ALA A 64 7.19 -5.63 -13.43
CA ALA A 64 7.55 -4.53 -12.54
C ALA A 64 8.43 -3.51 -13.32
N HIS A 65 7.93 -2.29 -13.50
CA HIS A 65 8.58 -1.24 -14.30
C HIS A 65 9.32 -0.20 -13.43
#